data_AF-A0AAN7ZFE2-F1
#
_entry.id   AF-A0AAN7ZFE2-F1
#
_cell.length_a   1.000
_cell.length_b   1.000
_cell.length_c   1.000
_cell.angle_alpha   90.00
_cell.angle_beta   90.00
_cell.angle_gamma   90.00
#
_symmetry.space_group_name_H-M   'P 1'
#
loop_
_entity.id
_entity.type
_entity.pdbx_description
1 polymer ?
#
loop_
_entity_poly.entity_id
_entity_poly.type
_entity_poly.pdbx_seq_one_letter_code
_entity_poly.pdbx_strand_id
1 'polypeptide(L)'
;MVRGEFESREELRKYLPDNVAVPRTLELDPSSSFLLTAFHHLTEEEEINPRQLAQVLKTLHQNSQYFTGKFGFHVTTFNGVVPLINDRCDTWKSTLADS
;
A
#
# COMPACT_ATOMS: atom_id res chain seq x y z
N MET A 1 -9.09 7.09 -5.54
CA MET A 1 -9.00 5.75 -4.92
C MET A 1 -8.08 4.82 -5.70
N VAL A 2 -8.43 4.38 -6.92
CA VAL A 2 -7.65 3.37 -7.69
C VAL A 2 -6.18 3.75 -7.88
N ARG A 3 -5.88 5.00 -8.24
CA ARG A 3 -4.50 5.48 -8.34
C ARG A 3 -3.73 5.35 -7.03
N GLY A 4 -4.34 5.69 -5.90
CA GLY A 4 -3.72 5.55 -4.58
C GLY A 4 -3.38 4.10 -4.24
N GLU A 5 -4.28 3.17 -4.59
CA GLU A 5 -4.06 1.73 -4.40
C GLU A 5 -2.96 1.18 -5.31
N PHE A 6 -2.95 1.57 -6.58
CA PHE A 6 -1.92 1.21 -7.54
C PHE A 6 -0.53 1.67 -7.07
N GLU A 7 -0.38 2.95 -6.75
CA GLU A 7 0.89 3.54 -6.29
C GLU A 7 1.35 2.92 -4.96
N SER A 8 0.43 2.64 -4.04
CA SER A 8 0.74 1.97 -2.77
C SER A 8 1.31 0.57 -2.99
N ARG A 9 0.71 -0.22 -3.90
CA ARG A 9 1.19 -1.56 -4.24
C ARG A 9 2.53 -1.52 -4.97
N GLU A 10 2.74 -0.56 -5.87
CA GLU A 10 4.04 -0.39 -6.54
C GLU A 10 5.15 -0.04 -5.54
N GLU A 11 4.89 0.83 -4.56
CA GLU A 11 5.85 1.12 -3.48
C GLU A 11 6.14 -0.12 -2.62
N LEU A 12 5.11 -0.88 -2.23
CA LEU A 12 5.30 -2.11 -1.45
C LEU A 12 6.13 -3.16 -2.22
N ARG A 13 5.89 -3.32 -3.53
CA ARG A 13 6.59 -4.30 -4.39
C ARG A 13 8.10 -4.08 -4.46
N LYS A 14 8.59 -2.85 -4.26
CA LYS A 14 10.03 -2.55 -4.20
C LYS A 14 10.73 -3.29 -3.07
N TYR A 15 10.01 -3.56 -1.97
CA TYR A 15 10.56 -4.18 -0.76
C TYR A 15 10.05 -5.61 -0.55
N LEU A 16 8.86 -5.93 -1.08
CA LEU A 16 8.18 -7.21 -0.93
C LEU A 16 7.68 -7.75 -2.29
N PRO A 17 8.57 -8.04 -3.25
CA PRO A 17 8.18 -8.38 -4.62
C PRO A 17 7.31 -9.65 -4.72
N ASP A 18 7.47 -10.58 -3.78
CA ASP A 18 6.78 -11.87 -3.78
C ASP A 18 5.53 -11.90 -2.89
N ASN A 19 5.34 -10.89 -2.02
CA ASN A 19 4.24 -10.86 -1.05
C ASN A 19 3.15 -9.83 -1.40
N VAL A 20 3.29 -9.14 -2.54
CA VAL A 20 2.36 -8.10 -2.98
C VAL A 20 1.89 -8.41 -4.39
N ALA A 21 0.58 -8.57 -4.54
CA ALA A 21 -0.02 -8.84 -5.83
C ALA A 21 0.27 -7.71 -6.83
N VAL A 22 0.64 -8.09 -8.07
CA VAL A 22 0.98 -7.16 -9.16
C VAL A 22 -0.25 -6.33 -9.53
N PRO A 23 -0.27 -5.01 -9.30
CA PRO A 23 -1.37 -4.18 -9.73
C PRO A 23 -1.25 -3.90 -11.24
N ARG A 24 -2.38 -3.83 -11.93
CA ARG A 24 -2.51 -3.23 -13.26
C ARG A 24 -3.70 -2.29 -13.24
N THR A 25 -3.64 -1.21 -14.00
CA THR A 25 -4.78 -0.31 -14.18
C THR A 25 -5.39 -0.50 -15.56
N LEU A 26 -6.71 -0.32 -15.62
CA LEU A 26 -7.45 -0.17 -16.86
C LEU A 26 -8.27 1.10 -16.76
N GLU A 27 -8.05 2.00 -17.71
CA GLU A 27 -8.79 3.25 -17.86
C GLU A 27 -9.56 3.16 -19.17
N LEU A 28 -10.89 3.00 -19.08
CA LEU A 28 -11.77 2.90 -20.25
C LEU A 28 -12.26 4.29 -20.67
N ASP A 29 -12.51 5.16 -19.70
CA ASP A 29 -12.94 6.54 -19.87
C ASP A 29 -12.49 7.39 -18.67
N PRO A 30 -12.50 8.73 -18.75
CA PRO A 30 -12.01 9.60 -17.67
C PRO A 30 -12.80 9.52 -16.35
N SER A 31 -14.01 8.94 -16.36
CA SER A 31 -14.88 8.81 -15.19
C SER A 31 -14.78 7.44 -14.50
N SER A 32 -14.09 6.48 -15.11
CA SER A 32 -13.95 5.13 -14.58
C SER A 32 -12.49 4.66 -14.56
N SER A 33 -12.09 4.06 -13.45
CA SER A 33 -10.78 3.43 -13.31
C SER A 33 -10.95 2.09 -12.63
N PHE A 34 -10.25 1.08 -13.12
CA PHE A 34 -10.28 -0.28 -12.58
C PHE A 34 -8.88 -0.69 -12.13
N LEU A 35 -8.82 -1.40 -11.00
CA LEU A 35 -7.62 -2.09 -10.56
C LEU A 35 -7.77 -3.57 -10.89
N LEU A 36 -6.84 -4.11 -11.66
CA LEU A 36 -6.75 -5.52 -12.03
C LEU A 36 -5.58 -6.14 -11.28
N THR A 37 -5.80 -7.29 -10.65
CA THR A 37 -4.77 -8.04 -9.93
C THR A 37 -5.04 -9.53 -10.06
N ALA A 38 -4.01 -10.35 -9.81
CA ALA A 38 -4.19 -11.79 -9.73
C ALA A 38 -5.19 -12.15 -8.62
N PHE A 39 -6.09 -13.08 -8.92
CA PHE A 39 -6.92 -13.73 -7.92
C PHE A 39 -6.10 -14.81 -7.23
N HIS A 40 -6.03 -14.75 -5.91
CA HIS A 40 -5.42 -15.77 -5.07
C HIS A 40 -6.54 -16.59 -4.44
N HIS A 41 -6.66 -17.85 -4.85
CA HIS A 41 -7.62 -18.77 -4.27
C HIS A 41 -7.07 -19.31 -2.96
N LEU A 42 -7.51 -18.74 -1.85
CA LEU A 42 -7.14 -19.21 -0.52
C LEU A 42 -8.06 -20.34 -0.09
N THR A 43 -7.50 -21.42 0.46
CA THR A 43 -8.27 -22.58 0.95
C THR A 43 -8.17 -22.69 2.47
N GLU A 44 -9.14 -23.34 3.12
CA GLU A 44 -9.10 -23.56 4.58
C GLU A 44 -7.91 -24.43 5.03
N GLU A 45 -7.33 -25.20 4.11
CA GLU A 45 -6.17 -26.06 4.34
C GLU A 45 -4.84 -25.29 4.32
N GLU A 46 -4.83 -24.05 3.79
CA GLU A 46 -3.64 -23.20 3.83
C GLU A 46 -3.45 -22.63 5.23
N GLU A 47 -2.58 -23.28 6.01
CA GLU A 47 -2.18 -22.80 7.32
C GLU A 47 -1.45 -21.46 7.20
N ILE A 48 -2.12 -20.37 7.60
CA ILE A 48 -1.49 -19.05 7.70
C ILE A 48 -0.54 -19.08 8.89
N ASN A 49 0.77 -19.16 8.61
CA ASN A 49 1.79 -19.12 9.64
C ASN A 49 2.04 -17.67 10.13
N PRO A 50 1.67 -17.32 11.38
CA PRO A 50 1.82 -15.95 11.87
C PRO A 50 3.28 -15.49 11.95
N ARG A 51 4.22 -16.44 12.11
CA ARG A 51 5.66 -16.13 12.15
C ARG A 51 6.17 -15.68 10.78
N GLN A 52 5.68 -16.29 9.70
CA GLN A 52 6.04 -15.87 8.34
C GLN A 52 5.51 -14.47 8.05
N LEU A 53 4.24 -14.18 8.43
CA LEU A 53 3.69 -12.83 8.31
C LEU A 53 4.52 -11.80 9.09
N ALA A 54 4.90 -12.12 10.33
CA ALA A 54 5.74 -11.23 11.14
C ALA A 54 7.11 -10.96 10.49
N GLN A 55 7.71 -11.95 9.81
CA GLN A 55 8.97 -11.78 9.09
C GLN A 55 8.82 -10.87 7.86
N VAL A 56 7.72 -11.00 7.11
CA VAL A 56 7.40 -10.11 5.98
C VAL A 56 7.22 -8.67 6.47
N LEU A 57 6.44 -8.46 7.53
CA LEU A 57 6.22 -7.13 8.11
C LEU A 57 7.50 -6.51 8.66
N LYS A 58 8.33 -7.31 9.35
CA LYS A 58 9.66 -6.87 9.82
C LYS A 58 10.53 -6.42 8.66
N THR A 59 10.57 -7.19 7.57
CA THR A 59 11.34 -6.88 6.36
C THR A 59 10.88 -5.54 5.78
N LEU A 60 9.57 -5.33 5.64
CA LEU A 60 9.02 -4.07 5.15
C LEU A 60 9.42 -2.88 6.03
N HIS A 61 9.15 -2.93 7.33
CA HIS A 61 9.38 -1.80 8.22
C HIS A 61 10.87 -1.47 8.40
N GLN A 62 11.77 -2.46 8.35
CA GLN A 62 13.20 -2.23 8.54
C GLN A 62 13.92 -1.81 7.26
N ASN A 63 13.47 -2.28 6.09
CA ASN A 63 14.16 -2.03 4.83
C ASN A 63 13.54 -0.89 4.01
N SER A 64 12.27 -0.55 4.26
CA SER A 64 11.64 0.58 3.57
C SER A 64 12.39 1.86 3.86
N GLN A 65 12.91 2.47 2.80
CA GLN A 65 13.68 3.70 2.93
C GLN A 65 12.75 4.89 2.76
N TYR A 66 12.82 5.79 3.73
CA TYR A 66 12.10 7.04 3.68
C TYR A 66 12.89 8.06 2.85
N PHE A 67 12.65 8.11 1.53
CA PHE A 67 13.48 8.87 0.58
C PHE A 67 13.49 10.40 0.80
N THR A 68 12.51 10.96 1.52
CA THR A 68 12.33 12.43 1.62
C THR A 68 12.53 13.04 3.02
N GLY A 69 12.86 12.25 4.04
CA GLY A 69 12.94 12.65 5.46
C GLY A 69 11.65 13.09 6.21
N LYS A 70 10.55 13.37 5.51
CA LYS A 70 9.20 13.72 6.02
C LYS A 70 8.39 12.49 6.53
N PHE A 71 7.09 12.65 6.75
CA PHE A 71 6.08 11.59 6.90
C PHE A 71 4.97 11.87 5.89
N GLY A 72 4.24 10.85 5.43
CA GLY A 72 3.17 10.99 4.44
C GLY A 72 3.42 10.14 3.19
N PHE A 73 2.65 10.39 2.13
CA PHE A 73 2.73 9.65 0.86
C PHE A 73 2.68 10.60 -0.34
N HIS A 74 3.13 10.17 -1.53
CA HIS A 74 3.20 11.05 -2.71
C HIS A 74 1.87 11.22 -3.45
N VAL A 75 0.87 10.40 -3.12
CA VAL A 75 -0.50 10.49 -3.65
C VAL A 75 -1.50 10.26 -2.52
N THR A 76 -2.71 10.79 -2.64
CA THR A 76 -3.80 10.51 -1.69
C THR A 76 -4.13 9.02 -1.68
N THR A 77 -4.01 8.39 -0.51
CA THR A 77 -4.43 7.00 -0.24
C THR A 77 -5.82 6.99 0.40
N PHE A 78 -6.44 5.82 0.50
CA PHE A 78 -7.83 5.70 0.94
C PHE A 78 -7.97 4.58 1.97
N ASN A 79 -8.82 4.77 2.99
CA ASN A 79 -9.30 3.73 3.87
C ASN A 79 -10.76 3.41 3.49
N GLY A 80 -10.95 2.32 2.74
CA GLY A 80 -12.21 2.09 2.03
C GLY A 80 -12.47 3.23 1.04
N VAL A 81 -13.60 3.92 1.20
CA VAL A 81 -13.97 5.07 0.35
C VAL A 81 -13.47 6.41 0.89
N VAL A 82 -12.91 6.44 2.09
CA VAL A 82 -12.51 7.68 2.77
C VAL A 82 -11.09 8.06 2.36
N PRO A 83 -10.85 9.24 1.76
CA PRO A 83 -9.50 9.71 1.47
C PRO A 83 -8.74 9.98 2.77
N LEU A 84 -7.46 9.61 2.80
CA LEU A 84 -6.56 9.88 3.92
C LEU A 84 -5.78 11.18 3.68
N ILE A 85 -5.67 12.00 4.72
CA ILE A 85 -4.79 13.17 4.73
C ILE A 85 -3.37 12.66 4.96
N ASN A 86 -2.58 12.62 3.90
CA ASN A 86 -1.23 12.06 3.89
C ASN A 86 -0.20 13.03 3.30
N ASP A 87 -0.49 14.33 3.43
CA ASP A 87 0.42 15.40 3.06
C ASP A 87 1.75 15.26 3.80
N ARG A 88 2.82 15.74 3.15
CA ARG A 88 4.15 15.57 3.69
C ARG A 88 4.39 16.46 4.90
N CYS A 89 4.64 15.86 6.06
CA CYS A 89 4.92 16.58 7.31
C CYS A 89 6.31 16.26 7.86
N ASP A 90 6.94 17.18 8.59
CA ASP A 90 8.28 16.95 9.15
C ASP A 90 8.27 16.14 10.45
N THR A 91 7.12 16.00 11.11
CA THR A 91 7.00 15.25 12.36
C THR A 91 5.82 14.29 12.34
N TRP A 92 5.98 13.16 13.01
CA TRP A 92 4.92 12.18 13.22
C TRP A 92 3.73 12.75 14.00
N LYS A 93 3.97 13.70 14.90
CA LYS A 93 2.89 14.32 15.67
C LYS A 93 1.96 15.15 14.77
N SER A 94 2.54 15.85 13.81
CA SER A 94 1.76 16.64 12.83
C SER A 94 0.86 15.74 11.99
N THR A 95 1.35 14.58 11.54
CA THR A 95 0.52 13.67 10.72
C THR A 95 -0.67 13.10 11.47
N LEU A 96 -0.57 12.88 12.78
CA LEU A 96 -1.67 12.36 13.59
C LEU A 96 -2.70 13.43 14.01
N ALA A 97 -2.29 14.69 14.05
CA ALA A 97 -3.18 15.78 14.43
C ALA A 97 -4.21 16.09 13.32
N ASP A 98 -3.84 15.81 12.08
CA ASP A 98 -4.62 16.10 10.88
C ASP A 98 -5.32 14.85 10.28
N SER A 99 -5.15 13.66 10.90
CA SER A 99 -5.66 12.36 10.41
C SER A 99 -7.06 11.98 10.92
#